data_AF-A0A5A9W4J0-F1
#
_entry.id   AF-A0A5A9W4J0-F1
#
_cell.length_a   1.000
_cell.length_b   1.000
_cell.length_c   1.000
_cell.angle_alpha   90.00
_cell.angle_beta   90.00
_cell.angle_gamma   90.00
#
_symmetry.space_group_name_H-M   'P 1'
#
loop_
_entity.id
_entity.type
_entity.pdbx_description
1 polymer ?
#
loop_
_entity_poly.entity_id
_entity_poly.type
_entity_poly.pdbx_seq_one_letter_code
_entity_poly.pdbx_strand_id
1 'polypeptide(L)'
;MIEELKSKMKPVMDMAEINKKTAEKLISLQSQYVNDFISSSLNQMKTLSELKDPKAAVEAQVKYLKELEAKITDVAQQEISALSEAKSQLTVLVEKSLKEVADADYVAEMQKLMKSFGK
;
A
#
# COMPACT_ATOMS: atom_id res chain seq x y z
N MET A 1 23.34 20.61 15.23
CA MET A 1 22.12 20.47 16.08
C MET A 1 20.81 20.40 15.29
N ILE A 2 20.24 21.47 14.70
CA ILE A 2 18.92 21.39 14.03
C ILE A 2 18.95 20.49 12.78
N GLU A 3 19.97 20.62 11.93
CA GLU A 3 20.10 19.82 10.70
C GLU A 3 20.49 18.34 10.99
N GLU A 4 21.25 18.07 12.04
CA GLU A 4 21.50 16.70 12.53
C GLU A 4 20.24 16.05 13.13
N LEU A 5 19.41 16.83 13.82
CA LEU A 5 18.15 16.32 14.38
C LEU A 5 17.16 16.01 13.25
N LYS A 6 17.13 16.84 12.20
CA LYS A 6 16.36 16.57 10.98
C LYS A 6 16.82 15.30 10.26
N SER A 7 18.14 15.09 10.08
CA SER A 7 18.63 13.90 9.39
C SER A 7 18.29 12.62 10.16
N LYS A 8 18.35 12.65 11.50
CA LYS A 8 17.98 11.53 12.37
C LYS A 8 16.47 11.23 12.39
N MET A 9 15.61 12.22 12.14
CA MET A 9 14.16 12.01 12.03
C MET A 9 13.70 11.61 10.62
N LYS A 10 14.56 11.75 9.61
CA LYS A 10 14.22 11.48 8.21
C LYS A 10 13.68 10.06 7.98
N PRO A 11 14.25 8.98 8.54
CA PRO A 11 13.71 7.63 8.35
C PRO A 11 12.28 7.49 8.91
N VAL A 12 11.97 8.15 10.02
CA VAL A 12 10.62 8.13 10.61
C VAL A 12 9.63 8.87 9.72
N MET A 13 10.03 10.00 9.14
CA MET A 13 9.21 10.76 8.19
C MET A 13 8.99 9.99 6.88
N ASP A 14 10.04 9.37 6.34
CA ASP A 14 9.95 8.57 5.12
C ASP A 14 9.04 7.33 5.35
N MET A 15 9.09 6.70 6.54
CA MET A 15 8.16 5.62 6.94
C MET A 15 6.71 6.10 7.03
N ALA A 16 6.47 7.25 7.66
CA ALA A 16 5.13 7.82 7.78
C ALA A 16 4.53 8.13 6.40
N GLU A 17 5.35 8.63 5.47
CA GLU A 17 4.92 8.92 4.10
C GLU A 17 4.59 7.63 3.32
N ILE A 18 5.39 6.57 3.46
CA ILE A 18 5.09 5.25 2.85
C ILE A 18 3.74 4.73 3.35
N ASN A 19 3.51 4.77 4.66
CA ASN A 19 2.24 4.32 5.26
C ASN A 19 1.07 5.18 4.79
N LYS A 20 1.24 6.50 4.73
CA LYS A 20 0.21 7.43 4.26
C LYS A 20 -0.20 7.12 2.82
N LYS A 21 0.77 7.01 1.90
CA LYS A 21 0.49 6.68 0.49
C LYS A 21 -0.19 5.34 0.33
N THR A 22 0.24 4.35 1.11
CA THR A 22 -0.36 3.02 1.12
C THR A 22 -1.82 3.10 1.59
N ALA A 23 -2.08 3.81 2.69
CA ALA A 23 -3.43 4.00 3.20
C ALA A 23 -4.33 4.75 2.20
N GLU A 24 -3.85 5.83 1.58
CA GLU A 24 -4.58 6.56 0.53
C GLU A 24 -4.93 5.64 -0.65
N LYS A 25 -3.98 4.79 -1.08
CA LYS A 25 -4.22 3.81 -2.15
C LYS A 25 -5.28 2.79 -1.76
N LEU A 26 -5.21 2.21 -0.56
CA LEU A 26 -6.21 1.25 -0.06
C LEU A 26 -7.60 1.87 0.06
N ILE A 27 -7.70 3.09 0.62
CA ILE A 27 -8.95 3.84 0.70
C ILE A 27 -9.53 4.09 -0.69
N SER A 28 -8.68 4.47 -1.65
CA SER A 28 -9.12 4.67 -3.04
C SER A 28 -9.66 3.39 -3.66
N LEU A 29 -8.99 2.25 -3.47
CA LEU A 29 -9.43 0.95 -3.99
C LEU A 29 -10.77 0.51 -3.38
N GLN A 30 -10.91 0.61 -2.06
CA GLN A 30 -12.17 0.32 -1.35
C GLN A 30 -13.31 1.24 -1.80
N SER A 31 -13.04 2.54 -1.91
CA SER A 31 -14.06 3.52 -2.34
C SER A 31 -14.53 3.23 -3.76
N GLN A 32 -13.61 2.90 -4.67
CA GLN A 32 -13.94 2.50 -6.03
C GLN A 32 -14.78 1.22 -6.04
N TYR A 33 -14.38 0.20 -5.27
CA TYR A 33 -15.13 -1.04 -5.14
C TYR A 33 -16.57 -0.81 -4.65
N VAL A 34 -16.77 -0.01 -3.61
CA VAL A 34 -18.10 0.32 -3.08
C VAL A 34 -18.96 1.02 -4.12
N ASN A 35 -18.40 2.01 -4.83
CA ASN A 35 -19.13 2.71 -5.90
C ASN A 35 -19.52 1.78 -7.03
N ASP A 36 -18.61 0.91 -7.44
CA ASP A 36 -18.85 -0.11 -8.45
C ASP A 36 -19.93 -1.10 -8.02
N PHE A 37 -19.90 -1.55 -6.76
CA PHE A 37 -20.89 -2.46 -6.19
C PHE A 37 -22.30 -1.85 -6.16
N ILE A 38 -22.42 -0.59 -5.74
CA ILE A 38 -23.70 0.13 -5.74
C ILE A 38 -24.21 0.25 -7.18
N SER A 39 -23.35 0.70 -8.09
CA SER A 39 -23.70 0.89 -9.50
C SER A 39 -24.13 -0.43 -10.17
N SER A 40 -23.39 -1.52 -9.93
CA SER A 40 -23.72 -2.84 -10.45
C SER A 40 -25.02 -3.38 -9.87
N SER A 41 -25.28 -3.15 -8.58
CA SER A 41 -26.52 -3.56 -7.92
C SER A 41 -27.74 -2.84 -8.49
N LEU A 42 -27.64 -1.53 -8.72
CA LEU A 42 -28.71 -0.75 -9.33
C LEU A 42 -28.99 -1.20 -10.77
N ASN A 43 -27.93 -1.44 -11.56
CA ASN A 43 -28.07 -1.98 -12.90
C ASN A 43 -28.73 -3.37 -12.89
N GLN A 44 -28.32 -4.25 -11.99
CA GLN A 44 -28.90 -5.59 -11.86
C GLN A 44 -30.37 -5.53 -11.47
N MET A 45 -30.75 -4.64 -10.54
CA MET A 45 -32.15 -4.43 -10.17
C MET A 45 -32.98 -4.00 -11.38
N LYS A 46 -32.47 -3.05 -12.18
CA LYS A 46 -33.13 -2.62 -13.41
C LYS A 46 -33.28 -3.78 -14.39
N THR A 47 -32.21 -4.52 -14.66
CA THR A 47 -32.23 -5.70 -15.54
C THR A 47 -33.26 -6.72 -15.09
N LEU A 48 -33.29 -7.08 -13.81
CA LEU A 48 -34.28 -8.04 -13.29
C LEU A 48 -35.71 -7.53 -13.37
N SER A 49 -35.94 -6.22 -13.23
CA SER A 49 -37.29 -5.63 -13.33
C SER A 49 -37.84 -5.64 -14.76
N GLU A 50 -36.97 -5.67 -15.77
CA GLU A 50 -37.34 -5.66 -17.19
C GLU A 50 -37.49 -7.08 -17.77
N LEU A 51 -36.89 -8.09 -17.13
CA LEU A 51 -36.93 -9.48 -17.57
C LEU A 51 -38.25 -10.15 -17.19
N LYS A 52 -38.93 -10.72 -18.20
CA LYS A 52 -40.19 -11.47 -18.04
C LYS A 52 -40.00 -12.98 -18.00
N ASP A 53 -38.87 -13.46 -18.52
CA ASP A 53 -38.52 -14.88 -18.53
C ASP A 53 -37.69 -15.24 -17.28
N PRO A 54 -38.17 -16.16 -16.41
CA PRO A 54 -37.44 -16.62 -15.25
C PRO A 54 -36.06 -17.22 -15.59
N LYS A 55 -35.91 -17.87 -16.75
CA LYS A 55 -34.62 -18.45 -17.15
C LYS A 55 -33.60 -17.36 -17.47
N ALA A 56 -34.00 -16.36 -18.24
CA ALA A 56 -33.17 -15.18 -18.51
C ALA A 56 -32.79 -14.41 -17.23
N ALA A 57 -33.70 -14.33 -16.25
CA ALA A 57 -33.41 -13.71 -14.95
C ALA A 57 -32.31 -14.46 -14.17
N VAL A 58 -32.35 -15.80 -14.17
CA VAL A 58 -31.30 -16.63 -13.55
C VAL A 58 -29.96 -16.43 -14.27
N GLU A 59 -29.94 -16.43 -15.60
CA GLU A 59 -28.72 -16.20 -16.39
C GLU A 59 -28.11 -14.81 -16.10
N ALA A 60 -28.95 -13.78 -16.00
CA ALA A 60 -28.52 -12.43 -15.62
C ALA A 60 -27.92 -12.41 -14.20
N GLN A 61 -28.54 -13.09 -13.24
CA GLN A 61 -28.03 -13.18 -11.87
C GLN A 61 -26.69 -13.92 -11.78
N VAL A 62 -26.53 -15.02 -12.54
CA VAL A 62 -25.26 -15.76 -12.61
C VAL A 62 -24.16 -14.88 -13.21
N LYS A 63 -24.46 -14.14 -14.28
CA LYS A 63 -23.52 -13.20 -14.90
C LYS A 63 -23.10 -12.11 -13.90
N TYR A 64 -24.06 -11.49 -13.22
CA TYR A 64 -23.80 -10.49 -12.19
C TYR A 64 -22.86 -11.01 -11.09
N LEU A 65 -23.11 -12.22 -10.58
CA LEU A 65 -22.27 -12.82 -9.53
C LEU A 65 -20.84 -13.07 -10.01
N LYS A 66 -20.65 -13.54 -11.24
CA LYS A 66 -19.31 -13.74 -11.83
C LYS A 66 -18.55 -12.42 -11.99
N GLU A 67 -19.24 -11.38 -12.44
CA GLU A 67 -18.65 -10.05 -12.57
C GLU A 67 -18.26 -9.46 -11.21
N LEU A 68 -19.11 -9.65 -10.20
CA LEU A 68 -18.82 -9.23 -8.83
C LEU A 68 -17.63 -9.99 -8.24
N GLU A 69 -17.57 -11.31 -8.40
CA GLU A 69 -16.46 -12.16 -7.96
C GLU A 69 -15.14 -11.71 -8.60
N ALA A 70 -15.14 -11.46 -9.91
CA ALA A 70 -13.97 -10.98 -10.62
C ALA A 70 -13.48 -9.63 -10.09
N LYS A 71 -14.40 -8.69 -9.85
CA LYS A 71 -14.07 -7.36 -9.28
C LYS A 71 -13.48 -7.46 -7.88
N ILE A 72 -14.08 -8.25 -7.00
CA ILE A 72 -13.57 -8.44 -5.62
C ILE A 72 -12.16 -9.03 -5.67
N THR A 73 -11.95 -10.03 -6.51
CA THR A 73 -10.65 -10.70 -6.66
C THR A 73 -9.58 -9.74 -7.17
N ASP A 74 -9.92 -8.92 -8.17
CA ASP A 74 -9.00 -7.91 -8.72
C ASP A 74 -8.64 -6.84 -7.67
N VAL A 75 -9.62 -6.31 -6.95
CA VAL A 75 -9.39 -5.33 -5.87
C VAL A 75 -8.50 -5.93 -4.78
N ALA A 76 -8.77 -7.16 -4.34
CA ALA A 76 -7.96 -7.84 -3.35
C ALA A 76 -6.51 -8.04 -3.83
N GLN A 77 -6.31 -8.41 -5.10
CA GLN A 77 -4.97 -8.54 -5.68
C GLN A 77 -4.23 -7.19 -5.71
N GLN A 78 -4.93 -6.10 -6.03
CA GLN A 78 -4.35 -4.76 -6.01
C GLN A 78 -4.00 -4.30 -4.58
N GLU A 79 -4.85 -4.57 -3.59
CA GLU A 79 -4.58 -4.28 -2.18
C GLU A 79 -3.36 -5.04 -1.66
N ILE A 80 -3.26 -6.35 -1.95
CA ILE A 80 -2.09 -7.16 -1.59
C ILE A 80 -0.83 -6.61 -2.25
N SER A 81 -0.91 -6.20 -3.52
CA SER A 81 0.22 -5.64 -4.25
C SER A 81 0.70 -4.33 -3.62
N ALA A 82 -0.23 -3.44 -3.24
CA ALA A 82 0.11 -2.18 -2.56
C ALA A 82 0.77 -2.42 -1.18
N LEU A 83 0.26 -3.38 -0.40
CA LEU A 83 0.86 -3.77 0.88
C LEU A 83 2.24 -4.39 0.72
N SER A 84 2.42 -5.23 -0.30
CA SER A 84 3.71 -5.86 -0.61
C SER A 84 4.75 -4.82 -1.03
N GLU A 85 4.36 -3.85 -1.85
CA GLU A 85 5.21 -2.74 -2.25
C GLU A 85 5.62 -1.89 -1.05
N ALA A 86 4.67 -1.52 -0.19
CA ALA A 86 4.94 -0.78 1.04
C ALA A 86 5.93 -1.52 1.94
N LYS A 87 5.72 -2.84 2.13
CA LYS A 87 6.65 -3.69 2.88
C LYS A 87 8.05 -3.66 2.29
N SER A 88 8.18 -3.79 0.97
CA SER A 88 9.48 -3.75 0.29
C SER A 88 10.18 -2.40 0.51
N GLN A 89 9.47 -1.29 0.35
CA GLN A 89 10.00 0.05 0.58
C GLN A 89 10.46 0.25 2.03
N LEU A 90 9.67 -0.23 3.00
CA LEU A 90 10.03 -0.19 4.42
C LEU A 90 11.26 -1.04 4.73
N THR A 91 11.38 -2.24 4.16
CA THR A 91 12.57 -3.09 4.32
C THR A 91 13.82 -2.36 3.82
N VAL A 92 13.77 -1.78 2.62
CA VAL A 92 14.89 -1.01 2.06
C VAL A 92 15.24 0.20 2.94
N LEU A 93 14.23 0.90 3.47
CA LEU A 93 14.43 2.02 4.38
C LEU A 93 15.16 1.60 5.66
N VAL A 94 14.76 0.47 6.26
CA VAL A 94 15.40 -0.06 7.46
C VAL A 94 16.84 -0.50 7.17
N GLU A 95 17.07 -1.25 6.09
CA GLU A 95 18.42 -1.66 5.68
C GLU A 95 19.35 -0.48 5.46
N LYS A 96 18.86 0.57 4.79
CA LYS A 96 19.62 1.81 4.60
C LYS A 96 19.92 2.50 5.92
N SER A 97 18.92 2.61 6.80
CA SER A 97 19.08 3.23 8.13
C SER A 97 20.13 2.50 8.98
N LEU A 98 20.16 1.16 8.93
CA LEU A 98 21.15 0.35 9.65
C LEU A 98 22.57 0.53 9.08
N LYS A 99 22.72 0.60 7.75
CA LYS A 99 24.03 0.88 7.12
C LYS A 99 24.55 2.25 7.51
N GLU A 100 23.70 3.28 7.48
CA GLU A 100 24.08 4.64 7.88
C GLU A 100 24.55 4.72 9.33
N VAL A 101 23.92 3.96 10.25
CA VAL A 101 24.37 3.88 11.65
C VAL A 101 25.72 3.15 11.76
N ALA A 102 25.88 2.01 11.08
CA ALA A 102 27.13 1.25 11.11
C ALA A 102 28.33 2.06 10.55
N ASP A 103 28.10 2.79 9.46
CA ASP A 103 29.11 3.65 8.85
C ASP A 103 29.48 4.83 9.77
N ALA A 104 28.50 5.40 10.48
CA ALA A 104 28.75 6.48 11.45
C ALA A 104 29.58 6.00 12.64
N ASP A 105 29.31 4.80 13.17
CA ASP A 105 30.09 4.19 14.26
C ASP A 105 31.54 3.88 13.80
N TYR A 106 31.72 3.36 12.58
CA TYR A 106 33.05 3.12 12.01
C TYR A 106 33.87 4.42 11.86
N VAL A 107 33.24 5.49 11.36
CA VAL A 107 33.90 6.81 11.25
C VAL A 107 34.26 7.36 12.64
N ALA A 108 33.40 7.18 13.64
CA ALA A 108 33.67 7.60 15.01
C ALA A 108 34.84 6.83 15.65
N GLU A 109 34.96 5.52 15.40
CA GLU A 109 36.10 4.71 15.83
C GLU A 109 37.41 5.12 15.14
N MET A 110 37.38 5.34 13.82
CA MET A 110 38.55 5.83 13.07
C MET A 110 39.05 7.20 13.57
N GLN A 111 38.14 8.12 13.90
CA GLN A 111 38.50 9.40 14.50
C GLN A 111 39.14 9.25 15.89
N LYS A 112 38.65 8.31 16.72
CA LYS A 112 39.29 7.99 18.01
C LYS A 112 40.70 7.41 17.81
N LEU A 113 40.86 6.50 16.86
CA LEU A 113 42.14 5.88 16.53
C LEU A 113 43.17 6.90 16.05
N MET A 114 42.82 7.76 15.09
CA MET A 114 43.73 8.83 14.61
C MET A 114 44.15 9.78 15.73
N LYS A 115 43.24 10.12 16.66
CA LYS A 115 43.57 10.94 17.84
C LYS A 115 44.51 10.24 18.82
N SER A 116 44.51 8.90 18.88
CA SER A 116 45.44 8.13 19.71
C SER A 116 46.86 8.03 19.14
N PHE A 117 47.01 8.15 17.81
CA PHE A 117 48.31 8.10 17.12
C PHE A 117 48.93 9.49 16.87
N GLY A 118 48.20 10.57 17.11
CA GLY A 118 48.65 11.95 16.92
C GLY A 118 49.32 12.60 18.15
N LYS A 119 49.87 11.80 19.07
CA LYS A 119 50.71 12.28 20.19
C LYS A 119 52.18 11.98 19.93
#